data_AF-A0AA41UQT6-F1
#
_entry.id   AF-A0AA41UQT6-F1
#
_cell.length_a   1.000
_cell.length_b   1.000
_cell.length_c   1.000
_cell.angle_alpha   90.00
_cell.angle_beta   90.00
_cell.angle_gamma   90.00
#
_symmetry.space_group_name_H-M   'P 1'
#
loop_
_entity.id
_entity.type
_entity.pdbx_description
1 polymer ?
#
loop_
_entity_poly.entity_id
_entity_poly.type
_entity_poly.pdbx_seq_one_letter_code
_entity_poly.pdbx_strand_id
1 'polypeptide(L)'
;MAGKRKASGIEEPIEGKYVNYFKVGFNADVFVFDQFQVFGDDPHACTEAHIARCPRIRTIASPMDAKQLLQQLAAAVAEYEKTHGDIPALKA
;
A
#
# COMPACT_ATOMS: atom_id res chain seq x y z
N MET A 1 -13.21 2.54 -34.34
CA MET A 1 -12.40 3.55 -35.05
C MET A 1 -11.17 3.84 -34.22
N ALA A 2 -9.98 3.55 -34.76
CA ALA A 2 -8.70 3.65 -34.05
C ALA A 2 -8.15 5.08 -34.11
N GLY A 3 -7.93 5.70 -32.95
CA GLY A 3 -7.16 6.94 -32.82
C GLY A 3 -5.67 6.64 -32.89
N LYS A 4 -5.00 7.12 -33.94
CA LYS A 4 -3.54 7.02 -34.10
C LYS A 4 -2.84 7.93 -33.09
N ARG A 5 -2.19 7.37 -32.07
CA ARG A 5 -1.12 8.07 -31.33
C ARG A 5 0.18 7.86 -32.09
N LYS A 6 0.85 8.96 -32.47
CA LYS A 6 2.16 8.93 -33.13
C LYS A 6 3.19 8.40 -32.13
N ALA A 7 3.91 7.36 -32.53
CA ALA A 7 5.05 6.81 -31.81
C ALA A 7 6.26 7.77 -31.91
N SER A 8 6.65 8.38 -30.80
CA SER A 8 8.03 8.80 -30.57
C SER A 8 8.71 7.65 -29.82
N GLY A 9 9.56 6.91 -30.55
CA GLY A 9 10.07 5.60 -30.18
C GLY A 9 11.11 5.57 -29.06
N ILE A 10 10.66 5.74 -27.82
CA ILE A 10 11.22 5.06 -26.65
C ILE A 10 9.99 4.65 -25.83
N GLU A 11 9.58 3.38 -25.91
CA GLU A 11 8.77 2.81 -24.82
C GLU A 11 9.72 2.69 -23.63
N GLU A 12 9.76 3.74 -22.81
CA GLU A 12 10.42 3.63 -21.51
C GLU A 12 9.76 2.44 -20.79
N PRO A 13 10.54 1.48 -20.27
CA PRO A 13 9.96 0.38 -19.53
C PRO A 13 9.12 0.97 -18.40
N ILE A 14 7.87 0.53 -18.25
CA ILE A 14 7.10 0.79 -17.03
C ILE A 14 7.88 0.13 -15.90
N GLU A 15 8.65 0.92 -15.15
CA GLU A 15 9.56 0.42 -14.12
C GLU A 15 8.79 -0.10 -12.90
N GLY A 16 7.47 0.10 -12.85
CA GLY A 16 6.64 -0.44 -11.79
C GLY A 16 7.06 0.12 -10.44
N LYS A 17 7.37 1.41 -10.39
CA LYS A 17 7.70 2.09 -9.14
C LYS A 17 6.44 2.24 -8.31
N TYR A 18 6.28 1.39 -7.30
CA TYR A 18 5.15 1.48 -6.36
C TYR A 18 5.60 2.17 -5.08
N VAL A 19 4.82 3.15 -4.62
CA VAL A 19 4.91 3.63 -3.25
C VAL A 19 3.69 3.11 -2.49
N ASN A 20 3.94 2.21 -1.54
CA ASN A 20 2.92 1.70 -0.63
C ASN A 20 2.74 2.71 0.50
N TYR A 21 1.57 3.33 0.57
CA TYR A 21 1.18 4.16 1.69
C TYR A 21 0.34 3.35 2.67
N PHE A 22 0.77 3.33 3.93
CA PHE A 22 0.08 2.66 5.01
C PHE A 22 0.00 3.60 6.21
N LYS A 23 -1.23 3.91 6.66
CA LYS A 23 -1.47 4.73 7.85
C LYS A 23 -2.42 4.02 8.78
N VAL A 24 -2.07 3.99 10.06
CA VAL A 24 -2.93 3.50 11.14
C VAL A 24 -3.35 4.69 12.00
N GLY A 25 -4.63 4.76 12.32
CA GLY A 25 -5.18 5.72 13.27
C GLY A 25 -6.25 5.08 14.13
N PHE A 26 -6.74 5.81 15.11
CA PHE A 26 -7.84 5.38 15.97
C PHE A 26 -8.61 6.59 16.51
N ASN A 27 -9.86 6.35 16.90
CA ASN A 27 -10.59 7.22 17.81
C ASN A 27 -11.08 6.38 19.01
N ALA A 28 -12.02 6.89 19.79
CA ALA A 28 -12.54 6.17 20.97
C ALA A 28 -13.21 4.83 20.63
N ASP A 29 -13.74 4.67 19.42
CA ASP A 29 -14.65 3.59 19.07
C ASP A 29 -14.12 2.66 17.98
N VAL A 30 -13.16 3.12 17.15
CA VAL A 30 -12.65 2.36 16.02
C VAL A 30 -11.17 2.59 15.74
N PHE A 31 -10.56 1.58 15.14
CA PHE A 31 -9.27 1.68 14.44
C PHE A 31 -9.52 1.88 12.95
N VAL A 32 -8.66 2.67 12.31
CA VAL A 32 -8.70 2.95 10.88
C VAL A 32 -7.35 2.58 10.26
N PHE A 33 -7.38 1.68 9.29
CA PHE A 33 -6.22 1.30 8.48
C PHE A 33 -6.45 1.84 7.07
N ASP A 34 -5.62 2.79 6.67
CA ASP A 34 -5.66 3.40 5.35
C ASP A 34 -4.49 2.89 4.53
N GLN A 35 -4.80 2.34 3.35
CA GLN A 35 -3.82 1.77 2.43
C GLN A 35 -4.08 2.26 1.01
N PHE A 36 -3.03 2.66 0.31
CA PHE A 36 -3.12 2.93 -1.13
C PHE A 36 -1.75 2.77 -1.79
N GLN A 37 -1.78 2.60 -3.11
CA GLN A 37 -0.59 2.49 -3.94
C GLN A 37 -0.56 3.62 -4.95
N VAL A 38 0.61 4.25 -5.08
CA VAL A 38 0.88 5.27 -6.10
C VAL A 38 1.84 4.67 -7.13
N PHE A 39 1.55 4.90 -8.41
CA PHE A 39 2.38 4.49 -9.54
C PHE A 39 3.33 5.62 -9.92
N GLY A 40 4.61 5.47 -9.60
CA GLY A 40 5.66 6.50 -9.75
C GLY A 40 6.07 6.82 -11.19
N ASP A 41 5.55 6.08 -12.17
CA ASP A 41 5.79 6.36 -13.59
C ASP A 41 4.88 7.49 -14.13
N ASP A 42 3.92 7.98 -13.31
CA ASP A 42 3.21 9.23 -13.60
C ASP A 42 4.03 10.43 -13.07
N PRO A 43 4.42 11.42 -13.90
CA PRO A 43 5.09 12.64 -13.44
C PRO A 43 4.26 13.47 -12.43
N HIS A 44 2.96 13.16 -12.27
CA HIS A 44 2.07 13.72 -11.26
C HIS A 44 1.80 12.77 -10.08
N ALA A 45 2.40 11.58 -10.05
CA ALA A 45 2.14 10.50 -9.10
C ALA A 45 2.10 10.94 -7.63
N CYS A 46 2.95 11.89 -7.26
CA CYS A 46 3.11 12.35 -5.87
C CYS A 46 2.40 13.69 -5.60
N THR A 47 1.53 14.17 -6.48
CA THR A 47 0.68 15.34 -6.19
C THR A 47 -0.51 14.91 -5.33
N GLU A 48 -0.95 15.78 -4.41
CA GLU A 48 -2.15 15.56 -3.59
C GLU A 48 -3.39 15.20 -4.45
N ALA A 49 -3.51 15.79 -5.64
CA ALA A 49 -4.60 15.51 -6.57
C ALA A 49 -4.52 14.11 -7.20
N HIS A 50 -3.31 13.58 -7.41
CA HIS A 50 -3.11 12.22 -7.92
C HIS A 50 -3.29 11.19 -6.80
N ILE A 51 -2.75 11.45 -5.60
CA ILE A 51 -2.97 10.64 -4.40
C ILE A 51 -4.48 10.49 -4.10
N ALA A 52 -5.26 11.57 -4.27
CA ALA A 52 -6.71 11.54 -4.10
C ALA A 52 -7.46 10.67 -5.12
N ARG A 53 -6.84 10.34 -6.26
CA ARG A 53 -7.41 9.50 -7.33
C ARG A 53 -6.91 8.06 -7.28
N CYS A 54 -5.88 7.77 -6.50
CA CYS A 54 -5.39 6.42 -6.30
C CYS A 54 -6.46 5.56 -5.60
N PRO A 55 -6.61 4.28 -5.97
CA PRO A 55 -7.49 3.36 -5.26
C PRO A 55 -7.05 3.27 -3.79
N ARG A 56 -7.90 3.78 -2.90
CA ARG A 56 -7.69 3.74 -1.45
C ARG A 56 -8.57 2.66 -0.84
N ILE A 57 -7.93 1.73 -0.14
CA ILE A 57 -8.61 0.78 0.73
C ILE A 57 -8.55 1.35 2.14
N ARG A 58 -9.73 1.65 2.70
CA ARG A 58 -9.88 2.00 4.11
C ARG A 58 -10.59 0.86 4.81
N THR A 59 -9.92 0.27 5.80
CA THR A 59 -10.51 -0.71 6.71
C THR A 59 -10.81 -0.02 8.03
N ILE A 60 -12.06 -0.14 8.48
CA ILE A 60 -12.49 0.33 9.80
C ILE A 60 -12.76 -0.91 10.65
N ALA A 61 -12.15 -0.98 11.83
CA ALA A 61 -12.23 -2.12 12.72
C ALA A 61 -12.65 -1.68 14.13
N SER A 62 -13.45 -2.50 14.81
CA SER A 62 -13.67 -2.30 16.25
C SER A 62 -12.35 -2.55 17.03
N PRO A 63 -12.23 -2.09 18.29
CA PRO A 63 -11.03 -2.37 19.09
C PRO A 63 -10.78 -3.87 19.31
N MET A 64 -11.85 -4.68 19.35
CA MET A 64 -11.73 -6.14 19.45
C MET A 64 -11.19 -6.73 18.15
N ASP A 65 -11.72 -6.33 17.00
CA ASP A 65 -11.26 -6.83 15.70
C ASP A 65 -9.84 -6.38 15.41
N ALA A 66 -9.46 -5.16 15.81
CA ALA A 66 -8.10 -4.67 15.67
C ALA A 66 -7.10 -5.51 16.49
N LYS A 67 -7.48 -5.94 17.70
CA LYS A 67 -6.66 -6.89 18.49
C LYS A 67 -6.56 -8.25 17.82
N GLN A 68 -7.67 -8.77 17.29
CA GLN A 68 -7.67 -10.04 16.56
C GLN A 68 -6.75 -9.96 15.33
N LEU A 69 -6.81 -8.85 14.58
CA LEU A 69 -5.96 -8.60 13.43
C LEU A 69 -4.48 -8.59 13.81
N LEU A 70 -4.11 -7.96 14.93
CA LEU A 70 -2.73 -7.98 15.43
C LEU A 70 -2.24 -9.40 15.70
N GLN A 71 -3.07 -10.24 16.32
CA GLN A 71 -2.71 -11.64 16.59
C GLN A 71 -2.51 -12.43 15.29
N GLN A 72 -3.40 -12.26 14.32
CA GLN A 72 -3.28 -12.91 13.02
C GLN A 72 -2.03 -12.43 12.25
N LEU A 73 -1.74 -11.13 12.31
CA LEU A 73 -0.57 -10.56 11.66
C LEU A 73 0.72 -11.11 12.29
N ALA A 74 0.79 -11.20 13.62
CA ALA A 74 1.94 -11.78 14.31
C ALA A 74 2.15 -13.26 13.93
N ALA A 75 1.08 -14.05 13.84
CA ALA A 75 1.16 -15.43 13.40
C ALA A 75 1.65 -15.56 11.94
N ALA A 76 1.14 -14.71 11.04
CA ALA A 76 1.56 -14.70 9.64
C ALA A 76 3.04 -14.30 9.47
N VAL A 77 3.53 -13.34 10.26
CA VAL A 77 4.95 -12.96 10.28
C VAL A 77 5.83 -14.14 10.74
N ALA A 78 5.44 -14.82 11.82
CA ALA A 78 6.18 -15.99 12.31
C ALA A 78 6.22 -17.13 11.28
N GLU A 79 5.12 -17.35 10.54
CA GLU A 79 5.09 -18.32 9.44
C GLU A 79 6.02 -17.91 8.30
N TYR A 80 5.99 -16.64 7.91
CA TYR A 80 6.88 -16.10 6.87
C TYR A 80 8.35 -16.28 7.24
N GLU A 81 8.75 -15.95 8.47
CA GLU A 81 10.14 -16.09 8.92
C GLU A 81 10.60 -17.55 8.88
N LYS A 82 9.72 -18.48 9.23
CA LYS A 82 10.00 -19.91 9.14
C LYS A 82 10.24 -20.38 7.69
N THR A 83 9.53 -19.81 6.70
CA THR A 83 9.61 -20.26 5.30
C THR A 83 10.61 -19.48 4.45
N HIS A 84 10.89 -18.22 4.81
CA HIS A 84 11.70 -17.30 4.00
C HIS A 84 12.93 -16.74 4.73
N GLY A 85 13.13 -17.10 6.00
CA GLY A 85 14.24 -16.63 6.83
C GLY A 85 13.87 -15.43 7.68
N ASP A 86 14.71 -15.16 8.68
CA ASP A 86 14.43 -14.17 9.74
C ASP A 86 14.31 -12.75 9.18
N ILE A 87 13.32 -12.00 9.67
CA ILE A 87 13.20 -10.57 9.40
C ILE A 87 14.07 -9.83 10.43
N PRO A 88 14.95 -8.91 9.99
CA PRO A 88 15.75 -8.12 10.92
C PRO A 88 14.86 -7.35 11.91
N ALA A 89 15.23 -7.38 13.19
CA ALA A 89 14.51 -6.66 14.22
C ALA A 89 14.43 -5.14 13.89
N LEU A 90 13.25 -4.55 14.11
CA LEU A 90 13.06 -3.11 13.98
C LEU A 90 13.89 -2.39 15.04
N LYS A 91 14.63 -1.35 14.63
CA LYS A 91 15.26 -0.43 15.59
C LYS A 91 14.17 0.46 16.18
N ALA A 92 14.10 0.50 17.51
CA ALA A 92 13.18 1.36 18.26
C ALA A 92 13.55 2.84 18.10
#